data_AF-A0A933YMK9-F1
#
_entry.id   AF-A0A933YMK9-F1
#
_cell.length_a   1.000
_cell.length_b   1.000
_cell.length_c   1.000
_cell.angle_alpha   90.00
_cell.angle_beta   90.00
_cell.angle_gamma   90.00
#
_symmetry.space_group_name_H-M   'P 1'
#
loop_
_entity.id
_entity.type
_entity.pdbx_description
1 polymer ?
#
loop_
_entity_poly.entity_id
_entity_poly.type
_entity_poly.pdbx_seq_one_letter_code
_entity_poly.pdbx_strand_id
1 'polypeptide(L)'
;MKTRTAVTYLIATYAILGGMAFFFMQSEKLLRPESAESEMASLPLGRYNWGYVWSDTLVAGPALLVGGIFLLLRNSAMHRLGQLLAFTGFAINLYAMIGLWVGYRALGSPMHGAELWMNIVLTFLGVLCMISLAVQLTRDKLER
;
A
#
# COMPACT_ATOMS: atom_id res chain seq x y z
N MET A 1 -5.23 -25.55 -16.75
CA MET A 1 -5.23 -24.17 -16.22
C MET A 1 -5.73 -24.22 -14.79
N LYS A 2 -4.95 -23.73 -13.81
CA LYS A 2 -5.46 -23.57 -12.43
C LYS A 2 -6.51 -22.45 -12.42
N THR A 3 -7.72 -22.77 -11.97
CA THR A 3 -8.78 -21.80 -11.73
C THR A 3 -8.31 -20.83 -10.65
N ARG A 4 -8.36 -19.51 -10.90
CA ARG A 4 -8.03 -18.53 -9.87
C ARG A 4 -9.06 -18.57 -8.76
N THR A 5 -8.59 -18.43 -7.53
CA THR A 5 -9.47 -18.38 -6.36
C THR A 5 -10.14 -17.01 -6.27
N ALA A 6 -11.35 -16.95 -5.70
CA ALA A 6 -12.03 -15.69 -5.41
C ALA A 6 -11.14 -14.73 -4.59
N VAL A 7 -10.28 -15.30 -3.73
CA VAL A 7 -9.32 -14.58 -2.90
C VAL A 7 -8.31 -13.79 -3.75
N THR A 8 -7.79 -14.39 -4.84
CA THR A 8 -6.86 -13.69 -5.74
C THR A 8 -7.51 -12.46 -6.39
N TYR A 9 -8.78 -12.54 -6.78
CA TYR A 9 -9.50 -11.39 -7.34
C TYR A 9 -9.73 -10.29 -6.30
N LEU A 10 -10.08 -10.67 -5.07
CA LEU A 10 -10.25 -9.70 -3.98
C LEU A 10 -8.94 -8.96 -3.67
N ILE A 11 -7.82 -9.69 -3.60
CA ILE A 11 -6.49 -9.09 -3.38
C ILE A 11 -6.13 -8.15 -4.54
N ALA A 12 -6.37 -8.58 -5.79
CA ALA A 12 -6.08 -7.75 -6.96
C ALA A 12 -6.93 -6.47 -6.97
N THR A 13 -8.23 -6.56 -6.69
CA THR A 13 -9.13 -5.40 -6.59
C THR A 13 -8.68 -4.45 -5.49
N TYR A 14 -8.34 -4.99 -4.31
CA TYR A 14 -7.85 -4.16 -3.20
C TYR A 14 -6.53 -3.47 -3.54
N ALA A 15 -5.59 -4.18 -4.19
CA ALA A 15 -4.33 -3.60 -4.64
C ALA A 15 -4.54 -2.50 -5.70
N ILE A 16 -5.45 -2.69 -6.66
CA ILE A 16 -5.76 -1.69 -7.68
C ILE A 16 -6.43 -0.47 -7.05
N LEU A 17 -7.50 -0.64 -6.28
CA LEU A 17 -8.23 0.48 -5.68
C LEU A 17 -7.36 1.24 -4.67
N GLY A 18 -6.62 0.51 -3.81
CA GLY A 18 -5.69 1.10 -2.87
C GLY A 18 -4.54 1.82 -3.57
N GLY A 19 -3.98 1.22 -4.62
CA GLY A 19 -2.94 1.84 -5.45
C GLY A 19 -3.42 3.09 -6.18
N MET A 20 -4.65 3.09 -6.73
CA MET A 20 -5.26 4.26 -7.36
C MET A 20 -5.51 5.39 -6.36
N ALA A 21 -6.10 5.09 -5.20
CA ALA A 21 -6.35 6.09 -4.16
C ALA A 21 -5.04 6.75 -3.71
N PHE A 22 -3.99 5.96 -3.48
CA PHE A 22 -2.67 6.46 -3.19
C PHE A 22 -2.11 7.34 -4.31
N PHE A 23 -2.19 6.87 -5.56
CA PHE A 23 -1.68 7.61 -6.72
C PHE A 23 -2.37 8.95 -6.90
N PHE A 24 -3.70 9.03 -6.72
CA PHE A 24 -4.44 10.30 -6.78
C PHE A 24 -3.97 11.27 -5.68
N MET A 25 -3.91 10.81 -4.42
CA MET A 25 -3.46 11.64 -3.30
C MET A 25 -2.02 12.15 -3.48
N GLN A 26 -1.13 11.37 -4.09
CA GLN A 26 0.25 11.82 -4.34
C GLN A 26 0.38 12.72 -5.57
N SER A 27 -0.38 12.44 -6.62
CA SER A 27 -0.38 13.27 -7.84
C SER A 27 -0.87 14.68 -7.55
N GLU A 28 -1.84 14.82 -6.64
CA GLU A 28 -2.30 16.13 -6.16
C GLU A 28 -1.16 16.93 -5.50
N LYS A 29 -0.33 16.29 -4.68
CA LYS A 29 0.86 16.92 -4.07
C LYS A 29 1.92 17.31 -5.09
N LEU A 30 2.08 16.53 -6.15
CA LEU A 30 3.02 16.82 -7.25
C LEU A 30 2.54 18.00 -8.11
N LEU A 31 1.23 18.11 -8.35
CA LEU A 31 0.65 19.15 -9.19
C LEU A 31 0.50 20.48 -8.47
N ARG A 32 0.37 20.46 -7.14
CA ARG A 32 0.25 21.66 -6.29
C ARG A 32 1.14 21.54 -5.04
N PRO A 33 2.47 21.61 -5.21
CA PRO A 33 3.40 21.43 -4.10
C PRO A 33 3.23 22.51 -3.02
N GLU A 34 2.91 23.75 -3.40
CA GLU A 34 2.72 24.87 -2.46
C GLU A 34 1.49 24.69 -1.55
N SER A 35 0.38 24.17 -2.08
CA SER A 35 -0.80 23.90 -1.26
C SER A 35 -0.56 22.72 -0.33
N ALA A 36 0.11 21.68 -0.83
CA ALA A 36 0.53 20.55 -0.01
C ALA A 36 1.51 20.99 1.10
N GLU A 37 2.41 21.93 0.81
CA GLU A 37 3.32 22.52 1.80
C GLU A 37 2.59 23.30 2.88
N SER A 38 1.60 24.12 2.50
CA SER A 38 0.80 24.87 3.47
C SER A 38 -0.09 23.97 4.34
N GLU A 39 -0.72 22.95 3.75
CA GLU A 39 -1.54 21.98 4.47
C GLU A 39 -0.68 21.14 5.41
N MET A 40 0.51 20.72 4.99
CA MET A 40 1.39 19.91 5.81
C MET A 40 2.15 20.71 6.87
N ALA A 41 2.43 22.00 6.65
CA ALA A 41 3.02 22.87 7.67
C ALA A 41 2.12 22.99 8.91
N SER A 42 0.80 22.88 8.72
CA SER A 42 -0.18 22.83 9.81
C SER A 42 -0.23 21.47 10.52
N LEU A 43 0.29 20.41 9.89
CA LEU A 43 0.30 19.06 10.42
C LEU A 43 1.61 18.76 11.17
N PRO A 44 1.56 17.98 12.26
CA PRO A 44 2.75 17.53 12.96
C PRO A 44 3.80 16.89 12.02
N LEU A 45 3.35 16.11 11.04
CA LEU A 45 4.22 15.41 10.07
C LEU A 45 4.99 16.34 9.13
N GLY A 46 4.52 17.55 8.83
CA GLY A 46 5.27 18.50 7.99
C GLY A 46 6.56 18.99 8.64
N ARG A 47 6.78 18.71 9.93
CA ARG A 47 8.03 18.98 10.66
C ARG A 47 9.08 17.87 10.50
N TYR A 48 8.67 16.67 10.08
CA TYR A 48 9.60 15.58 9.74
C TYR A 48 9.89 15.67 8.24
N ASN A 49 11.13 16.11 7.94
CA ASN A 49 11.74 16.26 6.63
C ASN A 49 10.97 15.67 5.44
N TRP A 50 10.53 16.55 4.53
CA TRP A 50 9.76 16.30 3.31
C TRP A 50 10.19 15.09 2.48
N GLY A 51 11.46 14.70 2.52
CA GLY A 51 11.97 13.48 1.88
C GLY A 51 11.22 12.20 2.27
N TYR A 52 10.72 12.10 3.51
CA TYR A 52 9.99 10.92 4.00
C TYR A 52 8.57 10.81 3.42
N VAL A 53 7.91 11.95 3.16
CA VAL A 53 6.57 12.01 2.55
C VAL A 53 6.61 11.74 1.03
N TRP A 54 7.79 11.86 0.41
CA TRP A 54 7.99 11.65 -1.02
C TRP A 54 8.57 10.28 -1.35
N SER A 55 9.46 9.71 -0.52
CA SER A 55 10.13 8.43 -0.81
C SER A 55 9.25 7.20 -0.65
N ASP A 56 8.37 7.16 0.35
CA ASP A 56 7.60 5.95 0.69
C ASP A 56 6.36 5.77 -0.19
N THR A 57 5.90 6.87 -0.79
CA THR A 57 4.58 7.01 -1.41
C THR A 57 4.60 6.82 -2.92
N LEU A 58 5.75 7.09 -3.57
CA LEU A 58 5.96 6.88 -5.00
C LEU A 58 6.25 5.42 -5.37
N VAL A 59 6.56 4.56 -4.39
CA VAL A 59 6.89 3.15 -4.65
C VAL A 59 5.72 2.23 -4.34
N ALA A 60 5.01 2.44 -3.22
CA ALA A 60 3.91 1.56 -2.79
C ALA A 60 2.72 1.59 -3.75
N GLY A 61 2.25 2.77 -4.15
CA GLY A 61 1.09 2.94 -5.03
C GLY A 61 1.26 2.26 -6.39
N PRO A 62 2.33 2.55 -7.15
CA PRO A 62 2.59 1.89 -8.42
C PRO A 62 2.83 0.37 -8.28
N ALA A 63 3.52 -0.09 -7.23
CA ALA A 63 3.73 -1.51 -7.00
C ALA A 63 2.41 -2.26 -6.76
N LEU A 64 1.50 -1.68 -5.97
CA LEU A 64 0.15 -2.20 -5.75
C LEU A 64 -0.67 -2.21 -7.04
N LEU A 65 -0.64 -1.12 -7.81
CA LEU A 65 -1.40 -0.99 -9.05
C LEU A 65 -0.95 -2.02 -10.10
N VAL A 66 0.36 -2.04 -10.41
CA VAL A 66 0.93 -2.96 -11.40
C VAL A 66 0.81 -4.40 -10.90
N GLY A 67 1.07 -4.65 -9.62
CA GLY A 67 0.90 -5.95 -9.00
C GLY A 67 -0.53 -6.48 -9.12
N GLY A 68 -1.52 -5.64 -8.81
CA GLY A 68 -2.94 -5.96 -8.94
C GLY A 68 -3.36 -6.28 -10.37
N ILE A 69 -2.93 -5.48 -11.35
CA ILE A 69 -3.19 -5.76 -12.78
C ILE A 69 -2.58 -7.10 -13.19
N PHE A 70 -1.33 -7.35 -12.80
CA PHE A 70 -0.62 -8.58 -13.15
C PHE A 70 -1.21 -9.83 -12.49
N LEU A 71 -1.75 -9.71 -11.28
CA LEU A 71 -2.53 -10.78 -10.65
C LEU A 71 -3.76 -11.18 -11.50
N LEU A 72 -4.33 -10.24 -12.25
CA LEU A 72 -5.47 -10.47 -13.15
C LEU A 72 -5.07 -11.05 -14.53
N LEU A 73 -3.78 -11.11 -14.88
CA LEU A 73 -3.30 -11.65 -16.17
C LEU A 73 -3.13 -13.17 -16.16
N ARG A 74 -3.68 -13.87 -17.18
CA ARG A 74 -3.74 -15.35 -17.22
C ARG A 74 -2.37 -16.02 -17.40
N ASN A 75 -1.36 -15.23 -17.73
CA ASN A 75 0.01 -15.67 -17.89
C ASN A 75 0.65 -15.98 -16.53
N SER A 76 1.26 -17.16 -16.38
CA SER A 76 1.85 -17.63 -15.11
C SER A 76 3.04 -16.81 -14.63
N ALA A 77 3.90 -16.34 -15.55
CA ALA A 77 5.04 -15.48 -15.22
C ALA A 77 4.56 -14.10 -14.74
N MET A 78 3.60 -13.51 -15.44
CA MET A 78 2.99 -12.24 -15.05
C MET A 78 2.23 -12.37 -13.73
N HIS A 79 1.51 -13.47 -13.51
CA HIS A 79 0.81 -13.71 -12.25
C HIS A 79 1.77 -13.75 -11.06
N ARG A 80 2.89 -14.46 -11.18
CA ARG A 80 3.92 -14.53 -10.13
C ARG A 80 4.58 -13.18 -9.88
N LEU A 81 4.88 -12.44 -10.94
CA LEU A 81 5.38 -11.06 -10.83
C LEU A 81 4.35 -10.17 -10.12
N GLY A 82 3.06 -10.34 -10.43
CA GLY A 82 1.96 -9.66 -9.77
C GLY A 82 1.89 -9.94 -8.27
N GLN A 83 2.04 -11.21 -7.86
CA GLN A 83 2.10 -11.60 -6.45
C GLN A 83 3.25 -10.91 -5.71
N LEU A 84 4.44 -10.87 -6.31
CA LEU A 84 5.63 -10.23 -5.73
C LEU A 84 5.47 -8.71 -5.61
N LEU A 85 4.98 -8.06 -6.68
CA LEU A 85 4.76 -6.61 -6.70
C LEU A 85 3.66 -6.19 -5.71
N ALA A 86 2.53 -6.90 -5.68
CA ALA A 86 1.46 -6.62 -4.73
C ALA A 86 1.92 -6.84 -3.29
N PHE A 87 2.65 -7.92 -3.01
CA PHE A 87 3.23 -8.17 -1.67
C PHE A 87 4.17 -7.04 -1.25
N THR A 88 5.08 -6.64 -2.14
CA THR A 88 6.03 -5.54 -1.89
C THR A 88 5.30 -4.22 -1.64
N GLY A 89 4.28 -3.92 -2.45
CA GLY A 89 3.45 -2.72 -2.29
C GLY A 89 2.73 -2.68 -0.94
N PHE A 90 2.15 -3.81 -0.51
CA PHE A 90 1.52 -3.91 0.82
C PHE A 90 2.54 -3.78 1.95
N ALA A 91 3.74 -4.35 1.81
CA ALA A 91 4.79 -4.27 2.81
C ALA A 91 5.33 -2.83 2.99
N ILE A 92 5.56 -2.12 1.89
CA ILE A 92 5.99 -0.71 1.94
C ILE A 92 4.88 0.15 2.55
N ASN A 93 3.62 -0.07 2.16
CA ASN A 93 2.48 0.65 2.74
C ASN A 93 2.36 0.41 4.26
N LEU A 94 2.57 -0.83 4.72
CA LEU A 94 2.56 -1.17 6.14
C LEU A 94 3.69 -0.45 6.90
N TYR A 95 4.90 -0.44 6.33
CA TYR A 95 6.03 0.28 6.91
C TYR A 95 5.75 1.78 7.05
N ALA A 96 5.22 2.41 5.99
CA ALA A 96 4.85 3.82 5.99
C ALA A 96 3.79 4.12 7.06
N MET A 97 2.77 3.25 7.20
CA MET A 97 1.72 3.41 8.19
C MET A 97 2.24 3.31 9.64
N ILE A 98 3.15 2.37 9.91
CA ILE A 98 3.80 2.25 11.22
C ILE A 98 4.63 3.51 11.52
N GLY A 99 5.42 3.98 10.56
CA GLY A 99 6.18 5.22 10.68
C GLY A 99 5.28 6.42 10.98
N LEU A 100 4.14 6.50 10.32
CA LEU A 100 3.14 7.54 10.53
C LEU A 100 2.55 7.49 11.95
N TRP A 101 2.17 6.32 12.46
CA TRP A 101 1.67 6.18 13.84
C TRP A 101 2.70 6.58 14.89
N VAL A 102 3.95 6.14 14.72
CA VAL A 102 5.06 6.50 15.61
C VAL A 102 5.33 8.01 15.54
N GLY A 103 5.33 8.59 14.33
CA GLY A 103 5.51 10.02 14.10
C GLY A 103 4.45 10.87 14.79
N TYR A 104 3.15 10.59 14.56
CA TYR A 104 2.05 11.30 15.21
C TYR A 104 2.15 11.24 16.75
N ARG A 105 2.50 10.07 17.30
CA ARG A 105 2.68 9.91 18.74
C ARG A 105 3.89 10.70 19.27
N ALA A 106 5.03 10.67 18.59
CA ALA A 106 6.23 11.39 18.98
C ALA A 106 6.03 12.91 19.00
N LEU A 107 5.07 13.41 18.20
CA LEU A 107 4.76 14.83 18.09
C LEU A 107 3.67 15.30 19.07
N GLY A 108 3.22 14.43 19.98
CA GLY A 108 2.19 14.78 20.97
C GLY A 108 0.79 14.93 20.37
N SER A 109 0.59 14.49 19.13
CA SER A 109 -0.70 14.51 18.43
C SER A 109 -1.02 13.10 17.94
N PRO A 110 -1.31 12.13 18.84
CA PRO A 110 -1.60 10.76 18.41
C PRO A 110 -2.80 10.74 17.45
N MET A 111 -2.99 9.67 16.68
CA MET A 111 -4.25 9.47 15.96
C MET A 111 -5.35 9.05 16.94
N HIS A 112 -6.59 9.50 16.76
CA HIS A 112 -7.72 9.12 17.62
C HIS A 112 -8.99 8.83 16.79
N GLY A 113 -9.99 8.24 17.44
CA GLY A 113 -11.35 8.13 16.89
C GLY A 113 -11.43 7.31 15.60
N ALA A 114 -12.21 7.78 14.64
CA ALA A 114 -12.53 7.06 13.41
C ALA A 114 -11.30 6.84 12.51
N GLU A 115 -10.38 7.81 12.46
CA GLU A 115 -9.17 7.73 11.63
C GLU A 115 -8.22 6.63 12.11
N LEU A 116 -8.02 6.52 13.42
CA LEU A 116 -7.22 5.43 14.00
C LEU A 116 -7.86 4.07 13.68
N TRP A 117 -9.17 3.94 13.87
CA TRP A 117 -9.89 2.70 13.59
C TRP A 117 -9.79 2.28 12.12
N MET A 118 -9.99 3.23 11.20
CA MET A 118 -9.90 2.99 9.76
C MET A 118 -8.49 2.51 9.39
N ASN A 119 -7.45 3.15 9.93
CA ASN A 119 -6.06 2.74 9.68
C ASN A 119 -5.76 1.34 10.24
N ILE A 120 -6.28 0.99 11.41
CA ILE A 120 -6.15 -0.37 11.97
C ILE A 120 -6.81 -1.41 11.05
N VAL A 121 -8.04 -1.15 10.60
CA VAL A 121 -8.78 -2.08 9.72
C VAL A 121 -8.06 -2.25 8.38
N LEU A 122 -7.61 -1.15 7.75
CA LEU A 122 -6.87 -1.20 6.50
C LEU A 122 -5.52 -1.93 6.66
N THR A 123 -4.83 -1.68 7.76
CA THR A 123 -3.57 -2.38 8.09
C THR A 123 -3.80 -3.88 8.22
N PHE A 124 -4.85 -4.28 8.95
CA PHE A 124 -5.19 -5.69 9.13
C PHE A 124 -5.54 -6.37 7.80
N LEU A 125 -6.33 -5.70 6.95
CA LEU A 125 -6.66 -6.19 5.60
C LEU A 125 -5.39 -6.33 4.73
N GLY A 126 -4.48 -5.36 4.78
CA GLY A 126 -3.19 -5.44 4.10
C GLY A 126 -2.35 -6.64 4.54
N VAL A 127 -2.27 -6.88 5.85
CA VAL A 127 -1.57 -8.05 6.42
C VAL A 127 -2.20 -9.36 5.95
N LEU A 128 -3.53 -9.47 5.96
CA LEU A 128 -4.22 -10.66 5.45
C LEU A 128 -3.92 -10.91 3.95
N CYS A 129 -3.86 -9.84 3.14
CA CYS A 129 -3.47 -9.94 1.75
C CYS A 129 -2.03 -10.45 1.61
N MET A 130 -1.09 -9.91 2.39
CA MET A 130 0.31 -10.36 2.38
C MET A 130 0.45 -11.83 2.77
N ILE A 131 -0.25 -12.28 3.83
CA ILE A 131 -0.23 -13.68 4.26
C ILE A 131 -0.74 -14.58 3.12
N SER A 132 -1.86 -14.21 2.50
CA SER A 132 -2.42 -15.00 1.40
C SER A 132 -1.48 -15.06 0.20
N LEU A 133 -0.83 -13.95 -0.16
CA LEU A 133 0.18 -13.90 -1.23
C LEU A 133 1.41 -14.74 -0.89
N ALA A 134 1.90 -14.69 0.35
CA ALA A 134 3.04 -15.49 0.80
C ALA A 134 2.74 -17.00 0.75
N VAL A 135 1.54 -17.41 1.17
CA VAL A 135 1.09 -18.81 1.06
C VAL A 135 1.02 -19.24 -0.41
N GLN A 136 0.46 -18.40 -1.30
CA GLN A 136 0.39 -18.68 -2.73
C GLN A 136 1.80 -18.83 -3.34
N LEU A 137 2.70 -17.89 -3.07
CA LEU A 137 4.10 -17.92 -3.53
C LEU A 137 4.84 -19.17 -3.06
N THR A 138 4.59 -19.60 -1.82
CA THR A 138 5.21 -20.81 -1.25
C THR A 138 4.69 -22.08 -1.91
N ARG A 139 3.36 -22.17 -2.11
CA ARG A 139 2.74 -23.30 -2.82
C ARG A 139 3.26 -23.42 -4.25
N ASP A 140 3.35 -22.31 -4.98
CA ASP A 140 3.85 -22.29 -6.36
C ASP A 140 5.33 -22.70 -6.48
N LYS A 141 6.10 -22.60 -5.38
CA LYS A 141 7.49 -23.09 -5.32
C LYS A 141 7.56 -24.60 -5.05
N LEU A 142 6.66 -25.15 -4.24
CA LEU A 142 6.64 -26.58 -3.87
C LEU A 142 6.14 -27.49 -5.00
N GLU A 143 5.34 -26.95 -5.92
CA GLU A 143 4.80 -27.69 -7.06
C GLU A 143 5.69 -27.64 -8.32
N ARG A 144 6.86 -27.00 -8.26
CA ARG A 144 7.88 -26.99 -9.32
C ARG A 144 9.06 -27.86 -8.94
#